data_AF-A0A660VUB9-F1
#
_entry.id   AF-A0A660VUB9-F1
#
_cell.length_a   1.000
_cell.length_b   1.000
_cell.length_c   1.000
_cell.angle_alpha   90.00
_cell.angle_beta   90.00
_cell.angle_gamma   90.00
#
_symmetry.space_group_name_H-M   'P 1'
#
loop_
_entity.id
_entity.type
_entity.pdbx_description
1 polymer ?
#
loop_
_entity_poly.entity_id
_entity_poly.type
_entity_poly.pdbx_seq_one_letter_code
_entity_poly.pdbx_strand_id
1 'polypeptide(L)'
;MTRTLAQLTLPLTLAPLLGAALACTSPRTDVDAATGGLAQPRLRVEDSAAWSRHIAPAGDELAFESVGWIPDFGQGLVAADEAQRPLFFWAMNGHPLGCT
;
A
#
# COMPACT_ATOMS: atom_id res chain seq x y z
N MET A 1 51.95 33.83 24.50
CA MET A 1 51.68 33.07 23.25
C MET A 1 50.18 32.95 23.09
N THR A 2 49.58 33.94 22.45
CA THR A 2 48.14 34.18 22.33
C THR A 2 47.64 33.51 21.06
N ARG A 3 46.80 32.47 21.18
CA ARG A 3 46.15 31.83 20.03
C ARG A 3 44.80 32.48 19.78
N THR A 4 44.74 33.29 18.74
CA THR A 4 43.53 33.90 18.18
C THR A 4 42.62 32.82 17.60
N LEU A 5 41.44 32.64 18.18
CA LEU A 5 40.36 31.83 17.61
C LEU A 5 39.73 32.60 16.45
N ALA A 6 39.96 32.15 15.21
CA ALA A 6 39.24 32.63 14.05
C ALA A 6 37.79 32.15 14.14
N GLN A 7 36.89 33.04 14.54
CA GLN A 7 35.45 32.82 14.49
C GLN A 7 35.00 32.85 13.04
N LEU A 8 34.68 31.68 12.48
CA LEU A 8 34.10 31.53 11.16
C LEU A 8 32.58 31.71 11.27
N THR A 9 32.11 32.95 11.26
CA THR A 9 30.68 33.28 11.19
C THR A 9 30.18 33.09 9.76
N LEU A 10 29.69 31.89 9.46
CA LEU A 10 28.91 31.63 8.25
C LEU A 10 27.52 32.28 8.41
N PRO A 11 27.07 33.17 7.50
CA PRO A 11 25.70 33.68 7.55
C PRO A 11 24.75 32.57 7.09
N LEU A 12 23.98 32.03 8.04
CA LEU A 12 22.87 31.11 7.78
C LEU A 12 21.73 31.89 7.13
N THR A 13 21.76 32.04 5.80
CA THR A 13 20.64 32.62 5.06
C THR A 13 19.49 31.61 5.06
N LEU A 14 18.50 31.86 5.92
CA LEU A 14 17.23 31.16 5.95
C LEU A 14 16.46 31.50 4.67
N ALA A 15 16.65 30.72 3.61
CA ALA A 15 15.79 30.78 2.44
C ALA A 15 14.38 30.35 2.86
N PRO A 16 13.32 31.13 2.55
CA PRO A 16 11.98 30.65 2.76
C PRO A 16 11.76 29.49 1.79
N LEU A 17 11.62 28.27 2.33
CA LEU A 17 11.03 27.15 1.64
C LEU A 17 9.56 27.51 1.41
N LEU A 18 9.33 28.27 0.33
CA LEU A 18 8.02 28.54 -0.20
C LEU A 18 7.43 27.17 -0.53
N GLY A 19 6.50 26.73 0.31
CA GLY A 19 5.81 25.46 0.17
C GLY A 19 5.12 25.44 -1.19
N ALA A 20 5.75 24.81 -2.17
CA ALA A 20 5.04 24.21 -3.27
C ALA A 20 4.20 23.10 -2.63
N ALA A 21 2.97 23.45 -2.25
CA ALA A 21 1.92 22.48 -2.10
C ALA A 21 1.84 21.76 -3.43
N LEU A 22 2.52 20.61 -3.51
CA LEU A 22 2.20 19.57 -4.47
C LEU A 22 0.75 19.21 -4.13
N ALA A 23 -0.18 19.93 -4.72
CA ALA A 23 -1.50 19.40 -4.91
C ALA A 23 -1.25 18.04 -5.56
N CYS A 24 -1.57 16.96 -4.85
CA CYS A 24 -1.82 15.66 -5.45
C CYS A 24 -3.08 15.79 -6.33
N THR A 25 -3.02 16.67 -7.33
CA THR A 25 -3.74 16.48 -8.57
C THR A 25 -3.06 15.27 -9.18
N SER A 26 -3.49 14.09 -8.74
CA SER A 26 -3.46 12.95 -9.64
C SER A 26 -4.17 13.44 -10.88
N PRO A 27 -3.57 13.38 -12.07
CA PRO A 27 -4.34 13.60 -13.28
C PRO A 27 -5.48 12.60 -13.20
N ARG A 28 -6.68 13.10 -12.93
CA ARG A 28 -7.89 12.36 -13.28
C ARG A 28 -7.73 12.28 -14.79
N THR A 29 -7.25 11.15 -15.26
CA THR A 29 -7.50 10.75 -16.62
C THR A 29 -9.02 10.69 -16.63
N ASP A 30 -9.63 11.80 -17.04
CA ASP A 30 -10.94 11.75 -17.63
C ASP A 30 -10.75 10.75 -18.76
N VAL A 31 -11.10 9.50 -18.44
CA VAL A 31 -11.23 8.44 -19.42
C VAL A 31 -12.32 8.96 -20.33
N ASP A 32 -11.90 9.68 -21.37
CA ASP A 32 -12.71 9.95 -22.54
C ASP A 32 -13.38 8.62 -22.86
N ALA A 33 -14.70 8.62 -22.72
CA ALA A 33 -15.56 7.46 -22.75
C ALA A 33 -15.62 6.88 -24.18
N ALA A 34 -14.49 6.41 -24.68
CA ALA A 34 -14.41 5.37 -25.69
C ALA A 34 -14.52 4.00 -25.01
N THR A 35 -15.45 3.89 -24.04
CA THR A 35 -15.99 2.60 -23.63
C THR A 35 -16.88 2.16 -24.78
N GLY A 36 -16.29 1.51 -25.79
CA GLY A 36 -17.03 0.53 -26.57
C GLY A 36 -17.66 -0.40 -25.55
N GLY A 37 -18.95 -0.18 -25.28
CA GLY A 37 -19.65 -0.76 -24.14
C GLY A 37 -19.53 -2.27 -24.20
N LEU A 38 -18.62 -2.84 -23.40
CA LEU A 38 -18.70 -4.26 -23.10
C LEU A 38 -20.06 -4.42 -22.43
N ALA A 39 -21.00 -5.03 -23.15
CA ALA A 39 -22.33 -5.29 -22.64
C ALA A 39 -22.17 -6.01 -21.30
N GLN A 40 -22.56 -5.36 -20.21
CA GLN A 40 -22.44 -5.95 -18.89
C GLN A 40 -23.31 -7.20 -18.85
N PRO A 41 -22.78 -8.36 -18.43
CA PRO A 41 -23.57 -9.58 -18.36
C PRO A 41 -24.72 -9.35 -17.36
N ARG A 42 -25.95 -9.67 -17.79
CA ARG A 42 -27.11 -9.62 -16.90
C ARG A 42 -26.99 -10.78 -15.91
N LEU A 43 -26.83 -10.48 -14.62
CA LEU A 43 -26.87 -11.50 -13.57
C LEU A 43 -28.30 -12.06 -13.46
N ARG A 44 -28.42 -13.38 -13.61
CA ARG A 44 -29.68 -14.12 -13.43
C ARG A 44 -29.48 -15.15 -12.34
N VAL A 45 -30.55 -15.47 -11.61
CA VAL A 45 -30.50 -16.41 -10.48
C VAL A 45 -30.08 -17.80 -10.97
N GLU A 46 -30.53 -18.17 -12.17
CA GLU A 46 -30.25 -19.46 -12.81
C GLU A 46 -28.76 -19.65 -13.12
N ASP A 47 -28.02 -18.55 -13.35
CA ASP A 47 -26.58 -18.58 -13.66
C ASP A 47 -25.70 -18.59 -12.40
N SER A 48 -26.29 -18.48 -11.20
CA SER A 48 -25.56 -18.31 -9.92
C SER A 48 -24.50 -19.39 -9.70
N ALA A 49 -24.82 -20.66 -9.93
CA ALA A 49 -23.87 -21.77 -9.74
C ALA A 49 -22.67 -21.69 -10.70
N ALA A 50 -22.88 -21.23 -11.93
CA ALA A 50 -21.81 -21.05 -12.90
C ALA A 50 -20.89 -19.89 -12.48
N TRP A 51 -21.48 -18.78 -12.03
CA TRP A 51 -20.74 -17.63 -11.52
C TRP A 51 -19.97 -17.97 -10.25
N SER A 52 -20.57 -18.65 -9.27
CA SER A 52 -19.88 -19.07 -8.04
C SER A 52 -18.67 -19.95 -8.34
N ARG A 53 -18.77 -20.87 -9.32
CA ARG A 53 -17.63 -21.69 -9.74
C ARG A 53 -16.55 -20.84 -10.44
N HIS A 54 -16.96 -19.85 -11.22
CA HIS A 54 -16.03 -19.00 -11.97
C HIS A 54 -15.22 -18.07 -11.06
N ILE A 55 -15.81 -17.57 -9.98
CA ILE A 55 -15.14 -16.65 -9.03
C ILE A 55 -14.46 -17.37 -7.86
N ALA A 56 -14.63 -18.69 -7.75
CA ALA A 56 -13.94 -19.46 -6.72
C ALA A 56 -12.42 -19.37 -6.99
N PRO A 57 -11.62 -19.01 -5.98
CA PRO A 57 -10.18 -18.91 -6.16
C PRO A 57 -9.61 -20.29 -6.53
N ALA A 58 -8.67 -20.30 -7.45
CA ALA A 58 -7.85 -21.46 -7.75
C ALA A 58 -6.90 -21.75 -6.57
N GLY A 59 -6.42 -23.00 -6.48
CA GLY A 59 -5.60 -23.42 -5.34
C GLY A 59 -4.28 -22.64 -5.20
N ASP A 60 -3.70 -22.19 -6.31
CA ASP A 60 -2.50 -21.36 -6.33
C ASP A 60 -2.78 -19.90 -5.93
N GLU A 61 -4.00 -19.40 -6.14
CA GLU A 61 -4.46 -18.10 -5.63
C GLU A 61 -4.61 -18.08 -4.10
N LEU A 62 -4.64 -19.25 -3.45
CA LEU A 62 -4.75 -19.42 -1.99
C LEU A 62 -3.39 -19.63 -1.29
N ALA A 63 -2.26 -19.47 -1.99
CA ALA A 63 -0.94 -19.71 -1.41
C ALA A 63 -0.65 -18.86 -0.16
N PHE A 64 -1.27 -17.68 -0.04
CA PHE A 64 -1.13 -16.79 1.12
C PHE A 64 -1.66 -17.41 2.42
N GLU A 65 -2.60 -18.36 2.36
CA GLU A 65 -3.13 -19.05 3.55
C GLU A 65 -2.08 -19.94 4.23
N SER A 66 -1.07 -20.39 3.49
CA SER A 66 0.02 -21.22 4.03
C SER A 66 1.09 -20.43 4.78
N VAL A 67 1.07 -19.10 4.70
CA VAL A 67 2.04 -18.23 5.37
C VAL A 67 1.69 -18.15 6.86
N GLY A 68 2.68 -18.39 7.72
CA GLY A 68 2.53 -18.23 9.17
C GLY A 68 2.43 -16.76 9.60
N TRP A 69 1.28 -16.13 9.34
CA TRP A 69 1.04 -14.72 9.66
C TRP A 69 1.13 -14.46 11.16
N ILE A 70 1.85 -13.40 11.53
CA ILE A 70 1.85 -12.84 12.88
C ILE A 70 0.78 -11.73 12.90
N PRO A 71 -0.34 -11.90 13.63
CA PRO A 71 -1.47 -10.97 13.56
C PRO A 71 -1.21 -9.65 14.32
N ASP A 72 -0.28 -9.66 15.27
CA ASP A 72 0.13 -8.47 16.01
C ASP A 72 1.35 -7.81 15.37
N PHE A 73 1.21 -6.54 15.01
CA PHE A 73 2.27 -5.79 14.35
C PHE A 73 3.52 -5.63 15.23
N GLY A 74 3.34 -5.42 16.54
CA GLY A 74 4.45 -5.25 17.49
C GLY A 74 5.27 -6.53 17.64
N GLN A 75 4.60 -7.67 17.77
CA GLN A 75 5.25 -8.99 17.78
C GLN A 75 6.00 -9.26 16.48
N GLY A 76 5.42 -8.87 15.34
CA GLY A 76 6.08 -8.99 14.04
C GLY A 76 7.39 -8.18 13.97
N LEU A 77 7.41 -6.96 14.51
CA LEU A 77 8.62 -6.14 14.58
C LEU A 77 9.72 -6.79 15.44
N VAL A 78 9.36 -7.29 16.62
CA VAL A 78 10.31 -7.98 17.52
C VAL A 78 10.90 -9.21 16.83
N ALA A 79 10.07 -10.07 16.24
CA ALA A 79 10.51 -11.28 15.57
C ALA A 79 11.41 -10.99 14.34
N ALA A 80 11.12 -9.92 13.60
CA ALA A 80 11.92 -9.50 12.45
C ALA A 80 13.31 -9.00 12.88
N ASP A 81 13.37 -8.22 13.96
CA ASP A 81 14.63 -7.74 14.55
C ASP A 81 15.47 -8.89 15.10
N GLU A 82 14.88 -9.79 15.90
CA GLU A 82 15.56 -10.98 16.42
C GLU A 82 16.13 -11.87 15.31
N ALA A 83 15.38 -12.02 14.20
CA ALA A 83 15.82 -12.78 13.05
C ALA A 83 16.79 -12.03 12.12
N GLN A 84 17.02 -10.73 12.34
CA GLN A 84 17.77 -9.83 11.46
C GLN A 84 17.27 -9.89 9.99
N ARG A 85 15.95 -9.86 9.81
CA ARG A 85 15.28 -9.93 8.50
C ARG A 85 14.29 -8.78 8.32
N PRO A 86 14.06 -8.31 7.08
CA PRO A 86 13.04 -7.30 6.83
C PRO A 86 11.64 -7.82 7.17
N LEU A 87 10.81 -6.96 7.76
CA LEU A 87 9.39 -7.24 8.02
C LEU A 87 8.59 -7.03 6.73
N PHE A 88 7.90 -8.08 6.28
CA PHE A 88 6.82 -7.94 5.30
C PHE A 88 5.51 -7.65 6.05
N PHE A 89 5.01 -6.43 5.88
CA PHE A 89 3.75 -5.99 6.50
C PHE A 89 2.63 -5.99 5.46
N TRP A 90 1.61 -6.81 5.67
CA TRP A 90 0.41 -6.86 4.84
C TRP A 90 -0.78 -6.31 5.63
N ALA A 91 -1.18 -5.08 5.31
CA ALA A 91 -2.44 -4.51 5.76
C ALA A 91 -3.49 -4.68 4.66
N MET A 92 -4.61 -5.32 4.99
CA MET A 92 -5.79 -5.35 4.13
C MET A 92 -6.82 -4.34 4.63
N ASN A 93 -7.60 -3.76 3.71
CA ASN A 93 -8.79 -2.98 4.05
C ASN A 93 -9.91 -3.95 4.50
N GLY A 94 -9.77 -4.53 5.69
CA GLY A 94 -10.70 -5.53 6.24
C GLY A 94 -10.01 -6.74 6.86
N HIS A 95 -10.76 -7.56 7.59
CA HIS A 95 -10.27 -8.84 8.12
C HIS A 95 -9.77 -9.70 6.94
N PRO A 96 -8.53 -10.25 6.97
CA PRO A 96 -7.96 -11.01 5.86
C PRO A 96 -8.75 -12.26 5.45
N LEU A 97 -9.75 -12.68 6.23
CA LEU A 97 -10.62 -13.82 5.93
C LEU A 97 -12.07 -13.43 5.62
N GLY A 98 -12.40 -12.12 5.57
CA GLY A 98 -13.77 -11.67 5.35
C GLY A 98 -14.78 -12.17 6.39
N CYS A 99 -14.32 -12.71 7.53
CA CYS A 99 -15.19 -13.19 8.59
C CYS A 99 -15.83 -11.99 9.30
N THR A 100 -17.03 -11.61 8.87
CA THR A 100 -18.03 -10.94 9.70
C THR A 100 -18.98 -11.98 10.29
#